data_AF-A0A2W1AV52-F1
#
_entry.id   AF-A0A2W1AV52-F1
#
_cell.length_a   1.000
_cell.length_b   1.000
_cell.length_c   1.000
_cell.angle_alpha   90.00
_cell.angle_beta   90.00
_cell.angle_gamma   90.00
#
_symmetry.space_group_name_H-M   'P 1'
#
loop_
_entity.id
_entity.type
_entity.pdbx_description
1 polymer ?
#
loop_
_entity_poly.entity_id
_entity_poly.type
_entity_poly.pdbx_seq_one_letter_code
_entity_poly.pdbx_strand_id
1 'polypeptide(L)'
;MLSVKENELLTKVGPGTPLGELMRRYWQPVTATAELDDYPTKELRIMGEELVLFKDRKGHYGLIEKFCSHRRVNLAYGIPEEEGLRCPYHGWMFNTES
;
A
#
# COMPACT_ATOMS: atom_id res chain seq x y z
N MET A 1 -13.58 31.36 -7.86
CA MET A 1 -12.30 30.75 -7.41
C MET A 1 -12.48 30.35 -5.97
N LEU A 2 -12.05 29.15 -5.55
CA LEU A 2 -12.19 28.70 -4.16
C LEU A 2 -11.34 29.57 -3.22
N SER A 3 -11.82 29.80 -2.01
CA SER A 3 -11.00 30.35 -0.92
C SER A 3 -9.89 29.36 -0.52
N VAL A 4 -8.84 29.86 0.14
CA VAL A 4 -7.76 29.01 0.68
C VAL A 4 -8.33 27.90 1.57
N LYS A 5 -9.28 28.26 2.45
CA LYS A 5 -9.94 27.33 3.37
C LYS A 5 -10.72 26.24 2.64
N GLU A 6 -11.49 26.59 1.61
CA GLU A 6 -12.22 25.60 0.80
C GLU A 6 -11.26 24.69 0.04
N ASN A 7 -10.19 25.23 -0.51
CA ASN A 7 -9.17 24.43 -1.19
C ASN A 7 -8.50 23.44 -0.23
N GLU A 8 -8.15 23.85 0.99
CA GLU A 8 -7.59 22.96 2.00
C GLU A 8 -8.56 21.85 2.39
N LEU A 9 -9.83 22.19 2.59
CA LEU A 9 -10.90 21.23 2.92
C LEU A 9 -11.08 20.17 1.82
N LEU A 10 -11.01 20.58 0.54
CA LEU A 10 -11.39 19.74 -0.61
C LEU A 10 -10.22 19.09 -1.35
N THR A 11 -8.96 19.37 -1.01
CA THR A 11 -7.81 18.84 -1.78
C THR A 11 -6.75 18.14 -0.94
N LYS A 12 -6.74 18.34 0.38
CA LYS A 12 -5.82 17.63 1.26
C LYS A 12 -6.40 16.26 1.58
N VAL A 13 -5.67 15.22 1.22
CA VAL A 13 -6.08 13.81 1.38
C VAL A 13 -5.19 13.02 2.34
N GLY A 14 -4.25 13.69 3.02
CA GLY A 14 -3.35 13.07 3.98
C GLY A 14 -4.07 12.61 5.27
N PRO A 15 -3.39 11.89 6.17
CA PRO A 15 -3.94 11.51 7.47
C PRO A 15 -4.44 12.74 8.26
N GLY A 16 -5.60 12.63 8.89
CA GLY A 16 -6.18 13.69 9.73
C GLY A 16 -6.79 14.88 8.96
N THR A 17 -6.84 14.80 7.63
CA THR A 17 -7.48 15.84 6.79
C THR A 17 -8.95 15.47 6.52
N PRO A 18 -9.89 16.43 6.45
CA PRO A 18 -11.31 16.11 6.29
C PRO A 18 -11.63 15.26 5.05
N LEU A 19 -11.03 15.58 3.90
CA LEU A 19 -11.22 14.77 2.70
C LEU A 19 -10.46 13.43 2.78
N GLY A 20 -9.28 13.39 3.40
CA GLY A 20 -8.57 12.12 3.66
C GLY A 20 -9.42 11.15 4.48
N GLU A 21 -10.03 11.62 5.58
CA GLU A 21 -10.94 10.82 6.41
C GLU A 21 -12.22 10.41 5.68
N LEU A 22 -12.71 11.24 4.75
CA LEU A 22 -13.84 10.89 3.90
C LEU A 22 -13.45 9.77 2.92
N MET A 23 -12.33 9.92 2.19
CA MET A 23 -11.92 8.97 1.16
C MET A 23 -11.60 7.58 1.71
N ARG A 24 -11.03 7.48 2.92
CA ARG A 24 -10.76 6.20 3.62
C ARG A 24 -12.01 5.39 3.95
N ARG A 25 -13.19 5.99 3.88
CA ARG A 25 -14.48 5.29 4.06
C ARG A 25 -14.99 4.62 2.78
N TYR A 26 -14.26 4.77 1.67
CA TYR A 26 -14.62 4.21 0.37
C TYR A 26 -13.47 3.37 -0.20
N TRP A 27 -13.85 2.34 -0.96
CA TRP A 27 -12.91 1.56 -1.74
C TRP A 27 -12.24 2.41 -2.82
N GLN A 28 -10.91 2.36 -2.86
CA GLN A 28 -10.10 3.07 -3.86
C GLN A 28 -9.43 2.05 -4.79
N PRO A 29 -9.68 2.09 -6.11
CA PRO A 29 -8.89 1.30 -7.05
C PRO A 29 -7.47 1.89 -7.13
N VAL A 30 -6.44 1.05 -6.96
CA VAL A 30 -5.03 1.49 -6.92
C VAL A 30 -4.16 0.92 -8.04
N THR A 31 -4.54 -0.20 -8.66
CA THR A 31 -3.80 -0.83 -9.76
C THR A 31 -4.69 -1.80 -10.53
N ALA A 32 -4.28 -2.18 -11.74
CA ALA A 32 -4.83 -3.35 -12.43
C ALA A 32 -4.11 -4.63 -11.99
N THR A 33 -4.85 -5.75 -11.87
CA THR A 33 -4.28 -7.03 -11.43
C THR A 33 -3.22 -7.59 -12.38
N ALA A 34 -3.37 -7.33 -13.70
CA ALA A 34 -2.41 -7.76 -14.72
C ALA A 34 -1.00 -7.20 -14.50
N GLU A 35 -0.87 -6.04 -13.83
CA GLU A 35 0.45 -5.46 -13.52
C GLU A 35 1.24 -6.31 -12.50
N LEU A 36 0.55 -7.15 -11.72
CA LEU A 36 1.16 -8.03 -10.73
C LEU A 36 1.48 -9.43 -11.26
N ASP A 37 1.09 -9.75 -12.50
CA ASP A 37 1.43 -11.02 -13.12
C ASP A 37 2.90 -11.06 -13.55
N ASP A 38 3.44 -9.93 -14.02
CA ASP A 38 4.86 -9.78 -14.36
C ASP A 38 5.72 -9.39 -13.14
N TYR A 39 5.18 -8.54 -12.26
CA TYR A 39 5.87 -8.01 -11.09
C TYR A 39 5.03 -8.22 -9.83
N PRO A 40 5.28 -9.28 -9.03
CA PRO A 40 4.40 -9.66 -7.93
C PRO A 40 4.45 -8.71 -6.72
N THR A 41 5.23 -7.63 -6.79
CA THR A 41 5.27 -6.54 -5.81
C THR A 41 5.18 -5.20 -6.53
N LYS A 42 4.46 -4.24 -5.93
CA LYS A 42 4.30 -2.89 -6.47
C LYS A 42 4.24 -1.85 -5.35
N GLU A 43 5.11 -0.85 -5.42
CA GLU A 43 5.00 0.33 -4.57
C GLU A 43 3.81 1.20 -4.99
N LEU A 44 3.08 1.71 -4.01
CA LEU A 44 2.03 2.67 -4.24
C LEU A 44 1.99 3.73 -3.15
N ARG A 45 1.50 4.92 -3.52
CA ARG A 45 1.24 6.00 -2.58
C ARG A 45 -0.18 6.48 -2.75
N ILE A 46 -0.98 6.39 -1.69
CA ILE A 46 -2.37 6.83 -1.69
C ILE A 46 -2.70 7.52 -0.37
N MET A 47 -3.44 8.63 -0.42
CA MET A 47 -3.89 9.38 0.78
C MET A 47 -2.75 9.69 1.78
N GLY A 48 -1.55 9.94 1.25
CA GLY A 48 -0.35 10.28 2.03
C GLY A 48 0.45 9.09 2.58
N GLU A 49 0.01 7.84 2.37
CA GLU A 49 0.66 6.63 2.87
C GLU A 49 1.46 5.93 1.78
N GLU A 50 2.65 5.42 2.15
CA GLU A 50 3.49 4.60 1.28
C GLU A 50 3.30 3.12 1.59
N LEU A 51 2.83 2.36 0.61
CA LEU A 51 2.44 0.97 0.76
C LEU A 51 3.12 0.11 -0.32
N VAL A 52 3.15 -1.20 -0.07
CA VAL A 52 3.54 -2.23 -1.03
C VAL A 52 2.38 -3.19 -1.18
N LEU A 53 1.84 -3.23 -2.40
CA LEU A 53 0.92 -4.27 -2.84
C LEU A 53 1.75 -5.47 -3.30
N PHE A 54 1.34 -6.67 -2.93
CA PHE A 54 1.96 -7.89 -3.42
C PHE A 54 0.94 -8.95 -3.79
N LYS A 55 1.36 -9.89 -4.64
CA LYS A 55 0.66 -11.12 -4.99
C LYS A 55 1.48 -12.31 -4.52
N ASP A 56 0.93 -13.15 -3.66
CA ASP A 56 1.60 -14.38 -3.23
C ASP A 56 1.57 -15.45 -4.33
N ARG A 57 2.25 -16.60 -4.10
CA ARG A 57 2.28 -17.68 -5.11
C ARG A 57 0.97 -18.47 -5.22
N LYS A 58 0.04 -18.31 -4.28
CA LYS A 58 -1.33 -18.84 -4.36
C LYS A 58 -2.27 -17.88 -5.11
N GLY A 59 -1.82 -16.67 -5.43
CA GLY A 59 -2.57 -15.66 -6.14
C GLY A 59 -3.40 -14.73 -5.25
N HIS A 60 -3.20 -14.79 -3.93
CA HIS A 60 -3.81 -13.83 -3.01
C HIS A 60 -3.07 -12.49 -3.06
N TYR A 61 -3.78 -11.41 -2.75
CA TYR A 61 -3.24 -10.07 -2.74
C TYR A 61 -3.15 -9.56 -1.31
N GLY A 62 -2.01 -8.95 -0.95
CA GLY A 62 -1.82 -8.27 0.32
C GLY A 62 -1.35 -6.84 0.11
N LEU A 63 -1.75 -5.94 0.99
CA LEU A 63 -1.35 -4.53 0.97
C LEU A 63 -0.80 -4.16 2.35
N ILE A 64 0.49 -3.85 2.41
CA ILE A 64 1.20 -3.60 3.67
C ILE A 64 2.00 -2.31 3.61
N GLU A 65 2.44 -1.80 4.76
CA GLU A 65 3.35 -0.65 4.79
C GLU A 65 4.62 -0.93 3.99
N LYS A 66 5.16 0.11 3.34
CA LYS A 66 6.36 0.00 2.51
C LYS A 66 7.59 -0.54 3.24
N PHE A 67 7.70 -0.30 4.55
CA PHE A 67 8.90 -0.59 5.30
C PHE A 67 8.67 -1.69 6.34
N CYS A 68 9.52 -2.72 6.30
CA CYS A 68 9.50 -3.83 7.25
C CYS A 68 9.56 -3.34 8.70
N SER A 69 8.64 -3.82 9.55
CA SER A 69 8.56 -3.44 10.97
C SER A 69 9.81 -3.79 11.79
N HIS A 70 10.68 -4.67 11.27
CA HIS A 70 11.94 -5.01 11.93
C HIS A 70 13.03 -3.93 11.77
N ARG A 71 13.50 -3.69 10.54
CA ARG A 71 14.61 -2.73 10.25
C ARG A 71 14.36 -1.85 9.04
N ARG A 72 13.08 -1.63 8.72
CA ARG A 72 12.64 -0.66 7.72
C ARG A 72 13.17 -0.90 6.30
N VAL A 73 13.52 -2.14 5.96
CA VAL A 73 13.84 -2.50 4.57
C VAL A 73 12.57 -2.36 3.74
N ASN A 74 12.72 -1.80 2.54
CA ASN A 74 11.63 -1.63 1.60
C ASN A 74 11.11 -3.01 1.14
N LEU A 75 9.85 -3.29 1.45
CA LEU A 75 9.18 -4.55 1.16
C LEU A 75 8.82 -4.72 -0.31
N ALA A 76 8.98 -3.68 -1.15
CA ALA A 76 8.89 -3.83 -2.59
C ALA A 76 9.90 -4.85 -3.15
N TYR A 77 11.02 -5.04 -2.44
CA TYR A 77 12.03 -6.07 -2.73
C TYR A 77 11.78 -7.39 -1.99
N GLY A 78 10.57 -7.57 -1.46
CA GLY A 78 10.11 -8.82 -0.87
C GLY A 78 10.09 -9.96 -1.87
N ILE A 79 10.18 -11.18 -1.35
CA ILE A 79 10.14 -12.41 -2.13
C ILE A 79 8.77 -13.06 -1.88
N PRO A 80 7.91 -13.18 -2.90
CA PRO A 80 6.64 -13.88 -2.76
C PRO A 80 6.88 -15.35 -2.40
N GLU A 81 6.22 -15.79 -1.34
CA GLU A 81 6.14 -17.17 -0.89
C GLU A 81 4.73 -17.73 -1.15
N GLU A 82 4.47 -18.97 -0.78
CA GLU A 82 3.14 -19.57 -0.96
C GLU A 82 2.02 -18.82 -0.23
N GLU A 83 2.29 -18.29 0.96
CA GLU A 83 1.28 -17.65 1.82
C GLU A 83 1.76 -16.29 2.33
N GLY A 84 2.30 -15.46 1.43
CA GLY A 84 2.64 -14.08 1.76
C GLY A 84 3.90 -13.57 1.10
N LEU A 85 4.46 -12.53 1.70
CA LEU A 85 5.66 -11.85 1.25
C LEU A 85 6.76 -11.95 2.30
N ARG A 86 7.90 -12.53 1.93
CA ARG A 86 9.07 -12.62 2.80
C ARG A 86 10.00 -11.43 2.60
N CYS A 87 10.33 -10.74 3.70
CA CYS A 87 11.32 -9.67 3.72
C CYS A 87 12.71 -10.21 3.33
N PRO A 88 13.44 -9.55 2.42
CA PRO A 88 14.72 -10.04 1.92
C PRO A 88 15.85 -9.92 2.94
N TYR A 89 15.65 -9.19 4.04
CA TYR A 89 16.72 -8.93 5.00
C TYR A 89 16.90 -10.08 6.01
N HIS A 90 15.86 -10.39 6.78
CA HIS A 90 15.91 -11.40 7.86
C HIS A 90 14.76 -12.39 7.80
N GLY A 91 14.06 -12.48 6.65
CA GLY A 91 13.08 -13.52 6.41
C GLY A 91 11.75 -13.38 7.16
N TRP A 92 11.45 -12.23 7.76
CA TRP A 92 10.11 -11.97 8.32
C TRP A 92 9.04 -12.13 7.23
N MET A 93 7.97 -12.81 7.57
CA MET A 93 6.89 -13.17 6.64
C MET A 93 5.65 -12.34 6.96
N PHE A 94 5.08 -11.72 5.93
CA PHE A 94 3.87 -10.91 6.00
C PHE A 94 2.78 -11.62 5.19
N ASN A 95 1.70 -12.03 5.84
CA ASN A 95 0.59 -12.68 5.15
C ASN A 95 -0.36 -11.63 4.53
N THR A 96 -1.41 -12.09 3.83
CA THR A 96 -2.39 -11.20 3.18
C THR A 96 -3.45 -10.63 4.13
N GLU A 97 -3.43 -11.01 5.41
CA GLU A 97 -4.39 -10.60 6.44
C GLU A 97 -3.74 -9.76 7.56
N SER A 98 -2.49 -9.32 7.36
CA SER A 98 -1.67 -8.60 8.34
C SER A 98 -2.16 -7.19 8.63
#